data_AF-A0A9D1KY27-F1
#
_entry.id   AF-A0A9D1KY27-F1
#
_cell.length_a   1.000
_cell.length_b   1.000
_cell.length_c   1.000
_cell.angle_alpha   90.00
_cell.angle_beta   90.00
_cell.angle_gamma   90.00
#
_symmetry.space_group_name_H-M   'P 1'
#
loop_
_entity.id
_entity.type
_entity.pdbx_description
1 polymer ?
#
loop_
_entity_poly.entity_id
_entity_poly.type
_entity_poly.pdbx_seq_one_letter_code
_entity_poly.pdbx_strand_id
1 'polypeptide(L)'
;MKKGKLVHMFAGCMTSQGYMSYAECDLAVLERVFVLLGAPGCGKSSLISRVAENMCERGFDVELWQGTDASGGAEGVVIPELKAAVVDAGFQEYIRPQNPGVVEEIYNLGDCWEQETLSAKREEIKRLGQELKRGLKREAGLLALYQQGREKLYAAAGILLSEQEVEDICTALAREVFAVRHVQVRRFFAEALTAGGLQSCAQEISACCSRRYLLSGDAAPVLARLAEQAAELGHSVDIYYSYIAPERPVLLILPGLSVALADAALVDLSPLYHDELIHLASSDMVEKLTEVLESGELINAREEASKAVREAAAKRGELAACYTEAMDFKQVAALGSHILSELWQMAAEQEH
;
A
#
# COMPACT_ATOMS: atom_id res chain seq x y z
N MET A 1 -20.88 19.16 10.88
CA MET A 1 -19.76 19.13 9.91
C MET A 1 -19.91 17.86 9.08
N LYS A 2 -19.54 17.90 7.80
CA LYS A 2 -19.53 16.70 6.95
C LYS A 2 -18.34 15.83 7.40
N LYS A 3 -18.53 14.52 7.50
CA LYS A 3 -17.43 13.58 7.75
C LYS A 3 -16.46 13.63 6.55
N GLY A 4 -15.16 13.63 6.82
CA GLY A 4 -14.14 13.58 5.78
C GLY A 4 -14.14 12.23 5.06
N LYS A 5 -13.37 12.11 3.98
CA LYS A 5 -13.11 10.81 3.34
C LYS A 5 -12.04 10.06 4.11
N LEU A 6 -12.24 8.75 4.22
CA LEU A 6 -11.22 7.80 4.61
C LEU A 6 -10.93 6.93 3.38
N VAL A 7 -9.68 6.88 2.96
CA VAL A 7 -9.24 6.07 1.81
C VAL A 7 -8.16 5.10 2.26
N HIS A 8 -8.32 3.82 1.95
CA HIS A 8 -7.33 2.79 2.27
C HIS A 8 -6.31 2.63 1.15
N MET A 9 -5.04 2.48 1.50
CA MET A 9 -3.94 2.30 0.55
C MET A 9 -2.87 1.34 1.10
N PHE A 10 -2.10 0.72 0.22
CA PHE A 10 -0.90 -0.03 0.60
C PHE A 10 0.35 0.79 0.24
N ALA A 11 0.97 1.40 1.25
CA ALA A 11 2.24 2.11 1.08
C ALA A 11 3.45 1.15 1.04
N GLY A 12 3.30 -0.06 1.58
CA GLY A 12 4.29 -1.12 1.50
C GLY A 12 3.65 -2.51 1.55
N CYS A 13 4.32 -3.50 0.97
CA CYS A 13 3.86 -4.88 0.96
C CYS A 13 5.01 -5.88 0.76
N MET A 14 4.75 -7.17 1.03
CA MET A 14 5.66 -8.23 0.60
C MET A 14 5.54 -8.46 -0.90
N THR A 15 6.67 -8.41 -1.60
CA THR A 15 6.77 -8.61 -3.04
C THR A 15 7.65 -9.81 -3.40
N SER A 16 7.76 -10.12 -4.69
CA SER A 16 8.73 -11.08 -5.23
C SER A 16 10.20 -10.69 -4.94
N GLN A 17 10.47 -9.43 -4.64
CA GLN A 17 11.80 -8.90 -4.33
C GLN A 17 12.04 -8.76 -2.80
N GLY A 18 11.08 -9.19 -1.98
CA GLY A 18 11.05 -8.95 -0.54
C GLY A 18 10.06 -7.85 -0.16
N TYR A 19 10.08 -7.43 1.11
CA TYR A 19 9.24 -6.31 1.54
C TYR A 19 9.74 -5.03 0.87
N MET A 20 8.82 -4.28 0.26
CA MET A 20 9.09 -2.99 -0.38
C MET A 20 8.10 -1.96 0.15
N SER A 21 8.59 -0.74 0.39
CA SER A 21 7.77 0.40 0.80
C SER A 21 8.09 1.63 -0.03
N TYR A 22 7.04 2.37 -0.39
CA TYR A 22 7.11 3.68 -1.02
C TYR A 22 6.85 4.83 -0.04
N ALA A 23 6.59 4.52 1.24
CA ALA A 23 6.22 5.48 2.27
C ALA A 23 7.25 6.61 2.45
N GLU A 24 8.56 6.31 2.36
CA GLU A 24 9.62 7.32 2.59
C GLU A 24 9.48 8.54 1.67
N CYS A 25 9.16 8.33 0.40
CA CYS A 25 8.99 9.42 -0.57
C CYS A 25 7.79 10.31 -0.22
N ASP A 26 6.68 9.70 0.20
CA ASP A 26 5.46 10.43 0.56
C ASP A 26 5.60 11.15 1.90
N LEU A 27 6.35 10.60 2.85
CA LEU A 27 6.62 11.24 4.14
C LEU A 27 7.59 12.42 4.00
N ALA A 28 8.52 12.38 3.06
CA ALA A 28 9.56 13.42 2.89
C ALA A 28 9.00 14.81 2.52
N VAL A 29 7.77 14.88 2.00
CA VAL A 29 7.11 16.15 1.62
C VAL A 29 6.18 16.70 2.71
N LEU A 30 6.06 15.99 3.84
CA LEU A 30 5.22 16.39 4.97
C LEU A 30 5.94 17.36 5.90
N GLU A 31 5.17 18.17 6.63
CA GLU A 31 5.70 19.13 7.58
C GLU A 31 5.81 18.53 9.00
N ARG A 32 5.01 17.50 9.30
CA ARG A 32 5.01 16.85 10.61
C ARG A 32 4.79 15.34 10.48
N VAL A 33 5.63 14.53 11.12
CA VAL A 33 5.49 13.07 11.12
C VAL A 33 5.69 12.50 12.52
N PHE A 34 4.67 11.84 13.06
CA PHE A 34 4.72 11.14 14.32
C PHE A 34 5.13 9.68 14.07
N VAL A 35 6.33 9.30 14.49
CA VAL A 35 6.91 7.97 14.25
C VAL A 35 6.74 7.11 15.50
N LEU A 36 6.00 6.02 15.39
CA LEU A 36 5.76 5.08 16.47
C LEU A 36 6.76 3.93 16.41
N LEU A 37 7.50 3.71 17.50
CA LEU A 37 8.39 2.57 17.69
C LEU A 37 7.78 1.58 18.67
N GLY A 38 7.92 0.28 18.38
CA GLY A 38 7.55 -0.76 19.34
C GLY A 38 7.41 -2.13 18.71
N ALA A 39 7.33 -3.17 19.53
CA ALA A 39 7.17 -4.55 19.09
C ALA A 39 5.76 -4.83 18.51
N PRO A 40 5.55 -5.92 17.74
CA PRO A 40 4.21 -6.39 17.39
C PRO A 40 3.33 -6.51 18.64
N GLY A 41 2.06 -6.12 18.57
CA GLY A 41 1.13 -6.20 19.70
C GLY A 41 1.16 -5.01 20.68
N CYS A 42 2.07 -4.05 20.51
CA CYS A 42 2.13 -2.90 21.44
C CYS A 42 1.05 -1.81 21.23
N GLY A 43 0.11 -2.00 20.28
CA GLY A 43 -1.02 -1.09 20.07
C GLY A 43 -0.80 0.02 19.04
N LYS A 44 0.28 -0.01 18.24
CA LYS A 44 0.56 0.99 17.18
C LYS A 44 -0.58 1.10 16.17
N SER A 45 -0.97 -0.02 15.56
CA SER A 45 -2.07 -0.04 14.57
C SER A 45 -3.38 0.46 15.15
N SER A 46 -3.73 0.09 16.39
CA SER A 46 -4.92 0.61 17.07
C SER A 46 -4.85 2.12 17.31
N LEU A 47 -3.69 2.66 17.66
CA LEU A 47 -3.47 4.09 17.83
C LEU A 47 -3.63 4.82 16.48
N ILE A 48 -3.01 4.32 15.42
CA ILE A 48 -3.09 4.89 14.06
C ILE A 48 -4.53 4.89 13.56
N SER A 49 -5.25 3.76 13.67
CA SER A 49 -6.68 3.68 13.31
C SER A 49 -7.53 4.68 14.09
N ARG A 50 -7.28 4.83 15.40
CA ARG A 50 -7.98 5.81 16.22
C ARG A 50 -7.71 7.25 15.77
N VAL A 51 -6.48 7.58 15.37
CA VAL A 51 -6.17 8.89 14.79
C VAL A 51 -6.94 9.12 13.51
N ALA A 52 -6.94 8.13 12.61
CA ALA A 52 -7.65 8.21 11.34
C ALA A 52 -9.16 8.44 11.52
N GLU A 53 -9.81 7.64 12.35
CA GLU A 53 -11.23 7.76 12.67
C GLU A 53 -11.55 9.14 13.25
N ASN A 54 -10.75 9.62 14.20
CA ASN A 54 -11.01 10.86 14.92
C ASN A 54 -10.84 12.11 14.02
N MET A 55 -9.85 12.10 13.13
CA MET A 55 -9.64 13.14 12.11
C MET A 55 -10.76 13.13 11.07
N CYS A 56 -11.10 11.95 10.55
CA CYS A 56 -12.16 11.76 9.58
C CYS A 56 -13.52 12.24 10.12
N GLU A 57 -13.87 11.90 11.37
CA GLU A 57 -15.08 12.37 12.06
C GLU A 57 -15.18 13.89 12.15
N ARG A 58 -14.05 14.59 12.13
CA ARG A 58 -13.98 16.06 12.21
C ARG A 58 -13.94 16.75 10.85
N GLY A 59 -13.97 16.00 9.76
CA GLY A 59 -14.11 16.54 8.42
C GLY A 59 -12.83 16.54 7.60
N PHE A 60 -11.71 16.09 8.16
CA PHE A 60 -10.45 15.96 7.43
C PHE A 60 -10.49 14.74 6.52
N ASP A 61 -10.02 14.90 5.29
CA ASP A 61 -9.71 13.76 4.43
C ASP A 61 -8.45 13.05 4.97
N VAL A 62 -8.51 11.72 5.00
CA VAL A 62 -7.52 10.86 5.64
C VAL A 62 -7.19 9.68 4.73
N GLU A 63 -5.91 9.41 4.59
CA GLU A 63 -5.39 8.22 3.91
C GLU A 63 -4.86 7.25 4.95
N LEU A 64 -5.43 6.05 5.02
CA LEU A 64 -5.00 5.00 5.94
C LEU A 64 -4.15 3.97 5.20
N TRP A 65 -2.87 3.93 5.55
CA TRP A 65 -1.94 2.94 5.03
C TRP A 65 -2.10 1.64 5.79
N GLN A 66 -2.52 0.59 5.08
CA GLN A 66 -2.72 -0.74 5.62
C GLN A 66 -1.45 -1.57 5.52
N GLY A 67 -1.19 -2.35 6.55
CA GLY A 67 -0.17 -3.38 6.54
C GLY A 67 -0.68 -4.68 5.94
N THR A 68 0.24 -5.47 5.44
CA THR A 68 -0.07 -6.73 4.74
C THR A 68 -0.06 -7.95 5.66
N ASP A 69 0.04 -7.74 6.96
CA ASP A 69 0.11 -8.81 7.94
C ASP A 69 -1.27 -9.39 8.30
N ALA A 70 -1.26 -10.39 9.20
CA ALA A 70 -2.43 -11.17 9.61
C ALA A 70 -3.66 -10.35 9.99
N SER A 71 -3.44 -9.12 10.48
CA SER A 71 -4.48 -8.29 11.05
C SER A 71 -4.97 -7.19 10.10
N GLY A 72 -4.35 -7.00 8.93
CA GLY A 72 -4.61 -5.82 8.11
C GLY A 72 -4.48 -4.52 8.93
N GLY A 73 -3.59 -4.54 9.93
CA GLY A 73 -3.44 -3.43 10.87
C GLY A 73 -2.98 -2.17 10.15
N ALA A 74 -3.37 -1.00 10.65
CA ALA A 74 -2.86 0.25 10.11
C ALA A 74 -1.34 0.36 10.37
N GLU A 75 -0.60 0.68 9.30
CA GLU A 75 0.84 0.97 9.31
C GLU A 75 1.10 2.48 9.26
N GLY A 76 0.14 3.27 8.79
CA GLY A 76 0.25 4.72 8.80
C GLY A 76 -1.06 5.42 8.53
N VAL A 77 -1.13 6.69 8.89
CA VAL A 77 -2.22 7.59 8.54
C VAL A 77 -1.64 8.92 8.09
N VAL A 78 -2.09 9.41 6.94
CA VAL A 78 -1.74 10.74 6.41
C VAL A 78 -2.98 11.62 6.43
N ILE A 79 -2.80 12.86 6.87
CA ILE A 79 -3.80 13.92 6.83
C ILE A 79 -3.27 14.99 5.87
N PRO A 80 -3.62 14.92 4.57
CA PRO A 80 -3.00 15.77 3.54
C PRO A 80 -3.14 17.27 3.81
N GLU A 81 -4.30 17.71 4.31
CA GLU A 81 -4.58 19.11 4.64
C GLU A 81 -3.62 19.67 5.70
N LEU A 82 -3.26 18.85 6.69
CA LEU A 82 -2.30 19.22 7.74
C LEU A 82 -0.84 19.00 7.34
N LYS A 83 -0.61 18.36 6.18
CA LYS A 83 0.70 17.80 5.80
C LYS A 83 1.34 17.03 6.96
N ALA A 84 0.52 16.23 7.63
CA ALA A 84 0.89 15.50 8.83
C ALA A 84 0.65 14.00 8.68
N ALA A 85 1.47 13.17 9.31
CA ALA A 85 1.27 11.73 9.33
C ALA A 85 1.60 11.10 10.69
N VAL A 86 0.95 9.98 11.02
CA VAL A 86 1.35 9.09 12.11
C VAL A 86 1.70 7.74 11.50
N VAL A 87 2.92 7.24 11.71
CA VAL A 87 3.42 6.03 11.04
C VAL A 87 4.06 5.06 12.00
N ASP A 88 3.89 3.78 11.73
CA ASP A 88 4.61 2.69 12.38
C ASP A 88 6.00 2.54 11.72
N ALA A 89 7.08 2.75 12.47
CA ALA A 89 8.44 2.48 12.01
C ALA A 89 8.82 0.98 12.13
N GLY A 90 7.82 0.10 12.02
CA GLY A 90 7.85 -1.28 12.46
C GLY A 90 8.45 -2.32 11.50
N PHE A 91 9.43 -3.03 12.06
CA PHE A 91 9.93 -4.40 11.81
C PHE A 91 10.30 -4.91 10.39
N GLN A 92 9.62 -4.58 9.29
CA GLN A 92 9.99 -5.12 7.96
C GLN A 92 10.99 -4.20 7.24
N GLU A 93 10.72 -2.90 7.25
CA GLU A 93 11.67 -1.87 6.88
C GLU A 93 11.59 -0.72 7.89
N TYR A 94 12.74 -0.23 8.33
CA TYR A 94 12.80 0.83 9.32
C TYR A 94 12.58 2.15 8.60
N ILE A 95 11.42 2.80 8.78
CA ILE A 95 11.25 4.19 8.35
C ILE A 95 12.30 5.00 9.12
N ARG A 96 13.31 5.50 8.40
CA ARG A 96 14.37 6.30 9.01
C ARG A 96 13.94 7.77 9.01
N PRO A 97 13.77 8.39 10.19
CA PRO A 97 13.56 9.83 10.28
C PRO A 97 14.71 10.57 9.59
N GLN A 98 14.40 11.46 8.67
CA GLN A 98 15.37 12.24 7.91
C GLN A 98 15.75 13.52 8.67
N ASN A 99 14.80 14.14 9.35
CA ASN A 99 14.96 15.42 10.04
C ASN A 99 14.38 15.40 11.48
N PRO A 100 14.82 14.47 12.35
CA PRO A 100 14.22 14.28 13.67
C PRO A 100 14.31 15.56 14.53
N GLY A 101 13.20 15.90 15.18
CA GLY A 101 13.04 17.13 15.97
C GLY A 101 12.67 18.37 15.15
N VAL A 102 12.63 18.26 13.82
CA VAL A 102 12.15 19.31 12.91
C VAL A 102 10.87 18.87 12.22
N VAL A 103 10.90 17.72 11.54
CA VAL A 103 9.74 17.13 10.86
C VAL A 103 9.23 15.93 11.65
N GLU A 104 10.12 15.00 11.99
CA GLU A 104 9.75 13.77 12.69
C GLU A 104 9.85 13.88 14.21
N GLU A 105 8.82 13.42 14.91
CA GLU A 105 8.82 13.18 16.35
C GLU A 105 8.66 11.69 16.64
N ILE A 106 9.50 11.15 17.51
CA ILE A 106 9.62 9.71 17.74
C ILE A 106 9.02 9.35 19.09
N TYR A 107 8.06 8.42 19.08
CA TYR A 107 7.44 7.90 20.29
C TYR A 107 7.72 6.41 20.45
N ASN A 108 8.38 6.05 21.54
CA ASN A 108 8.74 4.68 21.85
C ASN A 108 7.70 4.02 22.77
N LEU A 109 6.86 3.15 22.20
CA LEU A 109 5.90 2.36 22.98
C LEU A 109 6.58 1.28 23.83
N GLY A 110 7.89 1.05 23.63
CA GLY A 110 8.69 0.21 24.54
C GLY A 110 8.81 0.77 25.96
N ASP A 111 8.49 2.05 26.17
CA ASP A 111 8.45 2.63 27.51
C ASP A 111 7.16 2.28 28.27
N CYS A 112 6.18 1.67 27.58
CA CYS A 112 4.86 1.33 28.10
C CYS A 112 4.71 -0.15 28.47
N TRP A 113 5.79 -0.95 28.57
CA TRP A 113 5.70 -2.37 28.93
C TRP A 113 6.34 -2.72 30.27
N GLU A 114 5.93 -3.86 30.84
CA GLU A 114 6.54 -4.44 32.03
C GLU A 114 7.69 -5.38 31.65
N GLN A 115 8.92 -4.95 31.94
CA GLN A 115 10.13 -5.68 31.54
C GLN A 115 10.26 -7.04 32.22
N GLU A 116 9.71 -7.22 33.42
CA GLU A 116 9.72 -8.50 34.16
C GLU A 116 8.90 -9.57 33.43
N THR A 117 7.68 -9.21 33.00
CA THR A 117 6.79 -10.08 32.21
C THR A 117 7.45 -10.52 30.90
N LEU A 118 8.12 -9.61 30.19
CA LEU A 118 8.87 -9.95 28.96
C LEU A 118 10.10 -10.83 29.25
N SER A 119 10.80 -10.57 30.36
CA SER A 119 11.99 -11.33 30.75
C SER A 119 11.66 -12.80 31.02
N ALA A 120 10.48 -13.08 31.59
CA ALA A 120 9.98 -14.44 31.78
C ALA A 120 9.72 -15.18 30.45
N LYS A 121 9.38 -14.47 29.37
CA LYS A 121 9.12 -15.02 28.02
C LYS A 121 10.29 -14.91 27.05
N ARG A 122 11.48 -14.54 27.53
CA ARG A 122 12.66 -14.22 26.69
C ARG A 122 12.96 -15.25 25.59
N GLU A 123 13.04 -16.52 25.95
CA GLU A 123 13.42 -17.57 25.01
C GLU A 123 12.31 -17.88 24.00
N GLU A 124 11.05 -17.75 24.42
CA GLU A 124 9.90 -17.84 23.53
C GLU A 124 9.88 -16.69 22.51
N ILE A 125 10.04 -15.45 22.97
CA ILE A 125 10.10 -14.25 22.10
C ILE A 125 11.22 -14.38 21.07
N LYS A 126 12.42 -14.81 21.48
CA LYS A 126 13.55 -15.04 20.56
C LYS A 126 13.23 -16.14 19.54
N ARG A 127 12.67 -17.26 19.99
CA ARG A 127 12.29 -18.38 19.12
C ARG A 127 11.27 -17.93 18.07
N LEU A 128 10.19 -17.28 18.50
CA LEU A 128 9.13 -16.75 17.63
C LEU A 128 9.68 -15.70 16.65
N GLY A 129 10.55 -14.81 17.10
CA GLY A 129 11.21 -13.84 16.23
C GLY A 129 12.06 -14.49 15.13
N GLN A 130 12.80 -15.56 15.46
CA GLN A 130 13.57 -16.32 14.48
C GLN A 130 12.69 -17.14 13.52
N GLU A 131 11.58 -17.68 14.00
CA GLU A 131 10.59 -18.38 13.17
C GLU A 131 9.90 -17.41 12.21
N LEU A 132 9.45 -16.25 12.69
CA LEU A 132 8.87 -15.19 11.87
C LEU A 132 9.84 -14.74 10.78
N LYS A 133 11.10 -14.47 11.13
CA LYS A 133 12.12 -14.07 10.14
C LYS A 133 12.31 -15.13 9.04
N ARG A 134 12.28 -16.42 9.42
CA ARG A 134 12.36 -17.53 8.45
C ARG A 134 11.09 -17.61 7.59
N GLY A 135 9.93 -17.40 8.18
CA GLY A 135 8.64 -17.32 7.49
C GLY A 135 8.60 -16.22 6.43
N LEU A 136 8.96 -14.99 6.79
CA LEU A 136 9.00 -13.85 5.86
C LEU A 136 9.97 -14.09 4.69
N LYS A 137 11.14 -14.71 4.95
CA LYS A 137 12.08 -15.07 3.87
C LYS A 137 11.49 -16.14 2.94
N ARG A 138 10.74 -17.10 3.48
CA ARG A 138 10.07 -18.14 2.69
C ARG A 138 8.96 -17.55 1.84
N GLU A 139 8.19 -16.62 2.41
CA GLU A 139 7.13 -15.87 1.72
C GLU A 139 7.68 -15.14 0.49
N ALA A 140 8.71 -14.30 0.67
CA ALA A 140 9.38 -13.61 -0.42
C ALA A 140 9.90 -14.59 -1.49
N GLY A 141 10.50 -15.71 -1.08
CA GLY A 141 10.99 -16.74 -2.01
C GLY A 141 9.89 -17.40 -2.83
N LEU A 142 8.72 -17.66 -2.24
CA LEU A 142 7.58 -18.24 -2.97
C LEU A 142 6.92 -17.22 -3.90
N LEU A 143 6.85 -15.95 -3.50
CA LEU A 143 6.42 -14.87 -4.39
C LEU A 143 7.39 -14.70 -5.57
N ALA A 144 8.71 -14.82 -5.36
CA ALA A 144 9.69 -14.81 -6.44
C ALA A 144 9.47 -15.95 -7.44
N LEU A 145 9.20 -17.16 -6.95
CA LEU A 145 8.89 -18.31 -7.81
C LEU A 145 7.59 -18.11 -8.58
N TYR A 146 6.55 -17.58 -7.92
CA TYR A 146 5.28 -17.25 -8.56
C TYR A 146 5.47 -16.22 -9.68
N GLN A 147 6.21 -15.14 -9.42
CA GLN A 147 6.53 -14.13 -10.44
C GLN A 147 7.32 -14.73 -11.61
N GLN A 148 8.34 -15.55 -11.33
CA GLN A 148 9.13 -16.20 -12.37
C GLN A 148 8.30 -17.13 -13.26
N GLY A 149 7.35 -17.87 -12.67
CA GLY A 149 6.39 -18.68 -13.42
C GLY A 149 5.52 -17.82 -14.33
N ARG A 150 5.02 -16.68 -13.81
CA ARG A 150 4.22 -15.73 -14.59
C ARG A 150 5.00 -15.23 -15.79
N GLU A 151 6.19 -14.70 -15.58
CA GLU A 151 7.02 -14.14 -16.66
C GLU A 151 7.29 -15.15 -17.79
N LYS A 152 7.57 -16.41 -17.45
CA LYS A 152 7.79 -17.48 -18.43
C LYS A 152 6.56 -17.73 -19.29
N LEU A 153 5.38 -17.80 -18.68
CA LEU A 153 4.13 -18.08 -19.38
C LEU A 153 3.69 -16.89 -20.24
N TYR A 154 3.85 -15.66 -19.72
CA TYR A 154 3.59 -14.44 -20.48
C TYR A 154 4.50 -14.33 -21.72
N ALA A 155 5.80 -14.62 -21.56
CA ALA A 155 6.75 -14.64 -22.66
C ALA A 155 6.40 -15.70 -23.71
N ALA A 156 5.99 -16.89 -23.29
CA ALA A 156 5.58 -17.96 -24.20
C ALA A 156 4.33 -17.61 -25.02
N ALA A 157 3.43 -16.80 -24.46
CA ALA A 157 2.18 -16.44 -25.12
C ALA A 157 2.30 -15.21 -26.05
N GLY A 158 3.42 -14.47 -26.01
CA GLY A 158 3.73 -13.39 -26.97
C GLY A 158 2.86 -12.14 -26.83
N ILE A 159 2.47 -11.78 -25.61
CA ILE A 159 1.39 -10.80 -25.35
C ILE A 159 1.93 -9.38 -25.08
N LEU A 160 3.11 -9.05 -25.62
CA LEU A 160 3.77 -7.76 -25.37
C LEU A 160 3.50 -6.77 -26.49
N LEU A 161 3.21 -5.52 -26.12
CA LEU A 161 3.12 -4.40 -27.05
C LEU A 161 4.52 -4.01 -27.56
N SER A 162 4.61 -3.61 -28.83
CA SER A 162 5.81 -2.95 -29.36
C SER A 162 5.90 -1.50 -28.88
N GLU A 163 7.11 -0.94 -28.91
CA GLU A 163 7.35 0.47 -28.52
C GLU A 163 6.48 1.46 -29.32
N GLN A 164 6.29 1.21 -30.63
CA GLN A 164 5.48 2.06 -31.49
C GLN A 164 4.00 2.00 -31.11
N GLU A 165 3.46 0.81 -30.80
CA GLU A 165 2.07 0.66 -30.36
C GLU A 165 1.83 1.41 -29.04
N VAL A 166 2.77 1.31 -28.10
CA VAL A 166 2.68 2.04 -26.82
C VAL A 166 2.63 3.55 -27.06
N GLU A 167 3.52 4.09 -27.91
CA GLU A 167 3.56 5.55 -28.16
C GLU A 167 2.30 6.05 -28.88
N ASP A 168 1.77 5.28 -29.85
CA ASP A 168 0.54 5.62 -30.56
C ASP A 168 -0.68 5.64 -29.60
N ILE A 169 -0.79 4.63 -28.72
CA ILE A 169 -1.84 4.56 -27.69
C ILE A 169 -1.71 5.72 -26.71
N CYS A 170 -0.51 5.99 -26.20
CA CYS A 170 -0.27 7.08 -25.24
C CYS A 170 -0.59 8.43 -25.85
N THR A 171 -0.20 8.66 -27.12
CA THR A 171 -0.52 9.91 -27.83
C THR A 171 -2.03 10.12 -27.95
N ALA A 172 -2.80 9.06 -28.21
CA ALA A 172 -4.25 9.14 -28.29
C ALA A 172 -4.87 9.45 -26.92
N LEU A 173 -4.48 8.72 -25.88
CA LEU A 173 -4.98 8.89 -24.51
C LEU A 173 -4.61 10.25 -23.92
N ALA A 174 -3.36 10.70 -24.11
CA ALA A 174 -2.88 11.98 -23.61
C ALA A 174 -3.70 13.17 -24.12
N ARG A 175 -4.12 13.12 -25.40
CA ARG A 175 -4.98 14.16 -26.01
C ARG A 175 -6.36 14.23 -25.38
N GLU A 176 -6.86 13.11 -24.88
CA GLU A 176 -8.19 13.01 -24.27
C GLU A 176 -8.17 13.36 -22.78
N VAL A 177 -7.11 12.95 -22.07
CA VAL A 177 -7.05 12.96 -20.60
C VAL A 177 -6.45 14.26 -20.05
N PHE A 178 -5.42 14.84 -20.68
CA PHE A 178 -4.62 15.89 -20.04
C PHE A 178 -5.15 17.32 -20.31
N ALA A 179 -5.53 18.06 -19.25
CA ALA A 179 -6.08 19.43 -19.39
C ALA A 179 -5.74 20.49 -18.29
N VAL A 180 -4.94 20.19 -17.25
CA VAL A 180 -4.74 21.07 -16.05
C VAL A 180 -3.33 20.89 -15.45
N ARG A 181 -2.81 21.81 -14.62
CA ARG A 181 -1.43 21.72 -14.06
C ARG A 181 -1.37 21.81 -12.51
N HIS A 182 -0.84 20.77 -11.88
CA HIS A 182 -0.24 20.67 -10.53
C HIS A 182 0.67 19.42 -10.49
N VAL A 183 1.84 19.43 -9.84
CA VAL A 183 2.77 18.27 -9.88
C VAL A 183 2.99 17.64 -8.51
N GLN A 184 2.68 16.36 -8.41
CA GLN A 184 3.15 15.45 -7.36
C GLN A 184 3.10 14.02 -7.89
N VAL A 185 4.17 13.24 -7.75
CA VAL A 185 4.17 11.81 -8.14
C VAL A 185 4.28 10.96 -6.88
N ARG A 186 3.25 10.15 -6.61
CA ARG A 186 3.18 9.24 -5.45
C ARG A 186 3.16 7.80 -5.93
N ARG A 187 3.61 6.88 -5.08
CA ARG A 187 3.74 5.45 -5.44
C ARG A 187 3.15 4.58 -4.34
N PHE A 188 2.36 3.60 -4.75
CA PHE A 188 1.65 2.67 -3.86
C PHE A 188 1.60 1.28 -4.47
N PHE A 189 1.03 0.32 -3.75
CA PHE A 189 0.62 -0.97 -4.30
C PHE A 189 -0.90 -1.01 -4.46
N ALA A 190 -1.40 -1.47 -5.61
CA ALA A 190 -2.84 -1.57 -5.86
C ALA A 190 -3.49 -2.68 -5.01
N GLU A 191 -2.72 -3.75 -4.83
CA GLU A 191 -3.14 -4.96 -4.13
C GLU A 191 -2.01 -5.44 -3.22
N ALA A 192 -2.35 -6.29 -2.26
CA ALA A 192 -1.40 -6.98 -1.41
C ALA A 192 -1.89 -8.38 -1.06
N LEU A 193 -0.96 -9.35 -1.03
CA LEU A 193 -1.26 -10.68 -0.52
C LEU A 193 -1.15 -10.69 1.00
N THR A 194 -2.28 -10.86 1.68
CA THR A 194 -2.38 -10.88 3.15
C THR A 194 -2.77 -12.27 3.66
N ALA A 195 -2.79 -12.47 4.98
CA ALA A 195 -3.30 -13.73 5.55
C ALA A 195 -4.78 -13.97 5.25
N GLY A 196 -5.55 -12.89 5.03
CA GLY A 196 -6.94 -12.91 4.59
C GLY A 196 -7.12 -13.19 3.10
N GLY A 197 -6.03 -13.38 2.35
CA GLY A 197 -6.04 -13.51 0.90
C GLY A 197 -5.56 -12.25 0.20
N LEU A 198 -5.75 -12.20 -1.12
CA LEU A 198 -5.45 -11.02 -1.92
C LEU A 198 -6.45 -9.91 -1.56
N GLN A 199 -5.95 -8.75 -1.17
CA GLN A 199 -6.76 -7.56 -0.90
C GLN A 199 -6.41 -6.49 -1.93
N SER A 200 -7.43 -5.76 -2.39
CA SER A 200 -7.30 -4.69 -3.39
C SER A 200 -7.89 -3.40 -2.82
N CYS A 201 -7.13 -2.31 -2.95
CA CYS A 201 -7.62 -0.96 -2.66
C CYS A 201 -8.09 -0.22 -3.94
N ALA A 202 -7.87 -0.84 -5.11
CA ALA A 202 -8.09 -0.19 -6.39
C ALA A 202 -9.54 0.22 -6.64
N GLN A 203 -10.51 -0.60 -6.23
CA GLN A 203 -11.93 -0.27 -6.40
C GLN A 203 -12.30 0.97 -5.57
N GLU A 204 -11.89 1.02 -4.29
CA GLU A 204 -12.18 2.15 -3.40
C GLU A 204 -11.57 3.46 -3.91
N ILE A 205 -10.29 3.41 -4.32
CA ILE A 205 -9.53 4.57 -4.77
C ILE A 205 -10.05 5.06 -6.13
N SER A 206 -10.30 4.16 -7.08
CA SER A 206 -10.72 4.53 -8.43
C SER A 206 -12.20 4.93 -8.52
N ALA A 207 -13.07 4.44 -7.62
CA ALA A 207 -14.51 4.74 -7.65
C ALA A 207 -14.85 6.22 -7.45
N CYS A 208 -13.91 7.01 -6.92
CA CYS A 208 -14.07 8.45 -6.76
C CYS A 208 -13.73 9.25 -8.03
N CYS A 209 -13.19 8.60 -9.06
CA CYS A 209 -12.87 9.24 -10.33
C CYS A 209 -14.13 9.39 -11.20
N SER A 210 -14.24 10.51 -11.89
CA SER A 210 -15.34 10.79 -12.82
C SER A 210 -15.27 9.96 -14.10
N ARG A 211 -14.07 9.48 -14.45
CA ARG A 211 -13.79 8.61 -15.59
C ARG A 211 -12.81 7.52 -15.20
N ARG A 212 -13.06 6.30 -15.65
CA ARG A 212 -12.17 5.17 -15.43
C ARG A 212 -11.95 4.40 -16.72
N TYR A 213 -10.71 4.36 -17.19
CA TYR A 213 -10.31 3.62 -18.37
C TYR A 213 -9.79 2.24 -17.94
N LEU A 214 -10.44 1.18 -18.43
CA LEU A 214 -10.03 -0.20 -18.21
C LEU A 214 -9.24 -0.68 -19.42
N LEU A 215 -7.98 -1.03 -19.21
CA LEU A 215 -7.05 -1.42 -20.26
C LEU A 215 -7.00 -2.94 -20.33
N SER A 216 -7.45 -3.54 -21.43
CA SER A 216 -7.38 -5.00 -21.64
C SER A 216 -6.19 -5.37 -22.53
N GLY A 217 -5.27 -6.18 -22.01
CA GLY A 217 -4.00 -6.53 -22.68
C GLY A 217 -2.83 -6.25 -21.74
N ASP A 218 -1.62 -6.05 -22.28
CA ASP A 218 -0.49 -5.61 -21.47
C ASP A 218 -0.56 -4.09 -21.19
N ALA A 219 -1.18 -3.72 -20.08
CA ALA A 219 -1.40 -2.32 -19.71
C ALA A 219 -0.15 -1.63 -19.15
N ALA A 220 0.79 -2.38 -18.56
CA ALA A 220 1.87 -1.79 -17.78
C ALA A 220 2.76 -0.80 -18.58
N PRO A 221 3.17 -1.08 -19.83
CA PRO A 221 3.95 -0.12 -20.63
C PRO A 221 3.18 1.18 -20.92
N VAL A 222 1.87 1.07 -21.18
CA VAL A 222 1.00 2.23 -21.44
C VAL A 222 0.84 3.07 -20.17
N LEU A 223 0.57 2.43 -19.03
CA LEU A 223 0.45 3.11 -17.73
C LEU A 223 1.75 3.82 -17.34
N ALA A 224 2.90 3.18 -17.52
CA ALA A 224 4.20 3.78 -17.23
C ALA A 224 4.46 5.03 -18.09
N ARG A 225 4.24 4.92 -19.40
CA ARG A 225 4.47 6.02 -20.34
C ARG A 225 3.51 7.19 -20.12
N LEU A 226 2.24 6.91 -19.81
CA LEU A 226 1.27 7.95 -19.45
C LEU A 226 1.62 8.64 -18.12
N ALA A 227 2.13 7.90 -17.13
CA ALA A 227 2.58 8.50 -15.88
C ALA A 227 3.72 9.49 -16.11
N GLU A 228 4.70 9.14 -16.94
CA GLU A 228 5.79 10.03 -17.35
C GLU A 228 5.27 11.29 -18.05
N GLN A 229 4.44 11.11 -19.10
CA GLN A 229 3.87 12.23 -19.84
C GLN A 229 3.02 13.15 -18.97
N ALA A 230 2.21 12.58 -18.06
CA ALA A 230 1.42 13.34 -17.11
C ALA A 230 2.32 14.18 -16.19
N ALA A 231 3.39 13.60 -15.63
CA ALA A 231 4.33 14.32 -14.79
C ALA A 231 5.07 15.44 -15.57
N GLU A 232 5.50 15.17 -16.81
CA GLU A 232 6.15 16.16 -17.70
C GLU A 232 5.22 17.34 -18.05
N LEU A 233 3.94 17.07 -18.27
CA LEU A 233 2.91 18.07 -18.55
C LEU A 233 2.42 18.81 -17.31
N GLY A 234 2.89 18.37 -16.14
CA GLY A 234 2.68 19.04 -14.89
C GLY A 234 1.45 18.57 -14.14
N HIS A 235 1.07 17.30 -14.23
CA HIS A 235 -0.05 16.69 -13.50
C HIS A 235 0.41 15.90 -12.26
N SER A 236 -0.47 15.81 -11.26
CA SER A 236 -0.28 14.93 -10.11
C SER A 236 -0.70 13.52 -10.50
N VAL A 237 0.10 12.55 -10.09
CA VAL A 237 0.02 11.17 -10.52
C VAL A 237 0.25 10.25 -9.31
N ASP A 238 -0.74 9.43 -8.99
CA ASP A 238 -0.55 8.33 -8.04
C ASP A 238 -0.42 7.03 -8.85
N ILE A 239 0.74 6.39 -8.74
CA ILE A 239 1.08 5.17 -9.47
C ILE A 239 0.97 3.98 -8.51
N TYR A 240 0.13 3.02 -8.86
CA TYR A 240 -0.06 1.80 -8.08
C TYR A 240 0.56 0.62 -8.81
N TYR A 241 1.49 -0.05 -8.14
CA TYR A 241 2.27 -1.16 -8.67
C TYR A 241 1.65 -2.52 -8.29
N SER A 242 2.00 -3.54 -9.08
CA SER A 242 1.70 -4.92 -8.73
C SER A 242 2.53 -5.36 -7.53
N TYR A 243 1.90 -6.03 -6.56
CA TYR A 243 2.65 -6.60 -5.42
C TYR A 243 3.61 -7.71 -5.85
N ILE A 244 3.35 -8.39 -6.97
CA ILE A 244 4.18 -9.51 -7.42
C ILE A 244 5.30 -9.07 -8.38
N ALA A 245 5.10 -7.94 -9.07
CA ALA A 245 5.98 -7.37 -10.07
C ALA A 245 6.10 -5.87 -9.77
N PRO A 246 6.88 -5.48 -8.74
CA PRO A 246 6.86 -4.12 -8.18
C PRO A 246 7.35 -3.04 -9.16
N GLU A 247 7.94 -3.42 -10.28
CA GLU A 247 8.30 -2.55 -11.40
C GLU A 247 7.14 -2.28 -12.39
N ARG A 248 6.05 -3.05 -12.33
CA ARG A 248 4.92 -2.96 -13.26
C ARG A 248 3.76 -2.16 -12.65
N PRO A 249 3.43 -0.97 -13.19
CA PRO A 249 2.22 -0.26 -12.79
C PRO A 249 0.99 -1.02 -13.28
N VAL A 250 -0.05 -1.07 -12.44
CA VAL A 250 -1.33 -1.73 -12.73
C VAL A 250 -2.53 -0.78 -12.56
N LEU A 251 -2.33 0.35 -11.87
CA LEU A 251 -3.34 1.40 -11.75
C LEU A 251 -2.65 2.77 -11.71
N LEU A 252 -3.22 3.74 -12.41
CA LEU A 252 -2.83 5.13 -12.42
C LEU A 252 -4.03 5.98 -12.00
N ILE A 253 -3.84 6.86 -11.01
CA ILE A 253 -4.83 7.88 -10.66
C ILE A 253 -4.24 9.24 -10.98
N LEU A 254 -5.03 10.09 -11.63
CA LEU A 254 -4.74 11.48 -11.92
C LEU A 254 -5.71 12.35 -11.10
N PRO A 255 -5.42 12.65 -9.82
CA PRO A 255 -6.42 13.22 -8.92
C PRO A 255 -6.98 14.55 -9.41
N GLY A 256 -6.13 15.43 -9.93
CA GLY A 256 -6.52 16.75 -10.45
C GLY A 256 -7.39 16.69 -11.71
N LEU A 257 -7.43 15.54 -12.39
CA LEU A 257 -8.28 15.29 -13.56
C LEU A 257 -9.49 14.42 -13.22
N SER A 258 -9.54 13.82 -12.02
CA SER A 258 -10.54 12.83 -11.63
C SER A 258 -10.63 11.67 -12.64
N VAL A 259 -9.48 11.15 -13.05
CA VAL A 259 -9.31 10.05 -14.01
C VAL A 259 -8.54 8.91 -13.37
N ALA A 260 -9.01 7.67 -13.60
CA ALA A 260 -8.30 6.43 -13.29
C ALA A 260 -8.01 5.65 -14.58
N LEU A 261 -6.83 5.03 -14.69
CA LEU A 261 -6.51 4.05 -15.74
C LEU A 261 -6.02 2.78 -15.06
N ALA A 262 -6.65 1.64 -15.35
CA ALA A 262 -6.36 0.38 -14.66
C ALA A 262 -6.16 -0.78 -15.63
N ASP A 263 -5.26 -1.69 -15.29
CA ASP A 263 -5.17 -3.00 -15.91
C ASP A 263 -6.42 -3.82 -15.56
N ALA A 264 -7.22 -4.17 -16.56
CA ALA A 264 -8.49 -4.85 -16.36
C ALA A 264 -8.35 -6.33 -15.94
N ALA A 265 -7.18 -6.94 -16.16
CA ALA A 265 -6.94 -8.35 -15.86
C ALA A 265 -6.23 -8.55 -14.51
N LEU A 266 -5.44 -7.56 -14.07
CA LEU A 266 -4.58 -7.68 -12.89
C LEU A 266 -5.12 -7.00 -11.64
N VAL A 267 -6.19 -6.22 -11.75
CA VAL A 267 -6.75 -5.46 -10.64
C VAL A 267 -8.21 -5.84 -10.42
N ASP A 268 -8.55 -6.21 -9.19
CA ASP A 268 -9.95 -6.50 -8.84
C ASP A 268 -10.81 -5.23 -8.84
N LEU A 269 -11.60 -5.05 -9.89
CA LEU A 269 -12.51 -3.92 -10.09
C LEU A 269 -13.92 -4.40 -10.41
N SER A 270 -14.89 -3.83 -9.69
CA SER A 270 -16.31 -3.99 -10.01
C SER A 270 -16.72 -2.98 -11.08
N PRO A 271 -17.47 -3.37 -12.13
CA PRO A 271 -17.88 -2.46 -13.20
C PRO A 271 -18.68 -1.25 -12.69
N LEU A 272 -18.37 -0.08 -13.22
CA LEU A 272 -19.10 1.18 -13.01
C LEU A 272 -19.66 1.69 -14.34
N TYR A 273 -20.71 2.50 -14.28
CA TYR A 273 -21.42 3.00 -15.47
C TYR A 273 -20.59 3.93 -16.35
N HIS A 274 -19.51 4.50 -15.81
CA HIS A 274 -18.60 5.43 -16.48
C HIS A 274 -17.25 4.77 -16.80
N ASP A 275 -17.20 3.43 -16.78
CA ASP A 275 -16.03 2.69 -17.24
C ASP A 275 -15.96 2.69 -18.76
N GLU A 276 -14.76 3.00 -19.27
CA GLU A 276 -14.44 2.94 -20.69
C GLU A 276 -13.39 1.85 -20.93
N LEU A 277 -13.77 0.81 -21.67
CA LEU A 277 -12.87 -0.30 -22.00
C LEU A 277 -12.04 0.04 -23.23
N ILE A 278 -10.71 -0.05 -23.09
CA ILE A 278 -9.75 0.13 -24.17
C ILE A 278 -9.02 -1.19 -24.39
N HIS A 279 -9.21 -1.73 -25.60
CA HIS A 279 -8.54 -2.94 -26.02
C HIS A 279 -7.13 -2.64 -26.54
N LEU A 280 -6.12 -2.98 -25.74
CA LEU A 280 -4.71 -2.89 -26.12
C LEU A 280 -4.26 -4.12 -26.92
N ALA A 281 -4.92 -5.25 -26.71
CA ALA A 281 -4.64 -6.50 -27.40
C ALA A 281 -5.89 -7.05 -28.10
N SER A 282 -5.69 -7.97 -29.04
CA SER A 282 -6.81 -8.68 -29.69
C SER A 282 -7.53 -9.58 -28.69
N SER A 283 -8.78 -9.95 -28.98
CA SER A 283 -9.56 -10.85 -28.12
C SER A 283 -8.86 -12.20 -27.87
N ASP A 284 -8.19 -12.75 -28.89
CA ASP A 284 -7.39 -13.99 -28.79
C ASP A 284 -6.20 -13.83 -27.82
N MET A 285 -5.55 -12.66 -27.81
CA MET A 285 -4.47 -12.39 -26.86
C MET A 285 -4.99 -12.20 -25.43
N VAL A 286 -6.15 -11.55 -25.25
CA VAL A 286 -6.79 -11.41 -23.93
C VAL A 286 -7.22 -12.77 -23.37
N GLU A 287 -7.73 -13.66 -24.23
CA GLU A 287 -8.07 -15.04 -23.85
C GLU A 287 -6.81 -15.80 -23.41
N LYS A 288 -5.72 -15.72 -24.17
CA LYS A 288 -4.42 -16.30 -23.78
C LYS A 288 -3.87 -15.75 -22.46
N LEU A 289 -4.00 -14.44 -22.19
CA LEU A 289 -3.62 -13.86 -20.90
C LEU A 289 -4.39 -14.51 -19.76
N THR A 290 -5.70 -14.68 -19.96
CA THR A 290 -6.60 -15.27 -18.97
C THR A 290 -6.22 -16.73 -18.72
N GLU A 291 -6.00 -17.52 -19.78
CA GLU A 291 -5.54 -18.91 -19.67
C GLU A 291 -4.21 -19.04 -18.93
N VAL A 292 -3.26 -18.13 -19.20
CA VAL A 292 -1.98 -18.09 -18.48
C VAL A 292 -2.20 -17.84 -16.99
N LEU A 293 -2.94 -16.79 -16.64
CA LEU A 293 -3.24 -16.41 -15.25
C LEU A 293 -3.98 -17.52 -14.48
N GLU A 294 -4.83 -18.28 -15.16
CA GLU A 294 -5.61 -19.40 -14.62
C GLU A 294 -4.92 -20.77 -14.76
N SER A 295 -3.67 -20.80 -15.23
CA SER A 295 -2.93 -22.05 -15.37
C SER A 295 -2.71 -22.72 -14.00
N GLY A 296 -2.83 -24.05 -13.95
CA GLY A 296 -2.66 -24.81 -12.71
C GLY A 296 -1.29 -24.61 -12.04
N GLU A 297 -0.24 -24.35 -12.82
CA GLU A 297 1.09 -24.02 -12.29
C GLU A 297 1.07 -22.71 -11.48
N LEU A 298 0.46 -21.65 -12.03
CA LEU A 298 0.36 -20.35 -11.35
C LEU A 298 -0.59 -20.37 -10.17
N ILE A 299 -1.72 -21.07 -10.29
CA ILE A 299 -2.67 -21.24 -9.19
C ILE A 299 -1.95 -21.90 -8.01
N ASN A 300 -1.26 -23.03 -8.25
CA ASN A 300 -0.53 -23.73 -7.20
C ASN A 300 0.57 -22.85 -6.57
N ALA A 301 1.35 -22.15 -7.38
CA ALA A 301 2.40 -21.24 -6.86
C ALA A 301 1.82 -20.11 -6.01
N ARG A 302 0.69 -19.51 -6.43
CA ARG A 302 -0.03 -18.49 -5.65
C ARG A 302 -0.60 -19.06 -4.35
N GLU A 303 -1.15 -20.26 -4.36
CA GLU A 303 -1.66 -20.94 -3.17
C GLU A 303 -0.54 -21.24 -2.16
N GLU A 304 0.63 -21.70 -2.63
CA GLU A 304 1.80 -21.92 -1.78
C GLU A 304 2.29 -20.62 -1.15
N ALA A 305 2.39 -19.54 -1.93
CA ALA A 305 2.73 -18.22 -1.41
C ALA A 305 1.71 -17.76 -0.35
N SER A 306 0.41 -17.88 -0.65
CA SER A 306 -0.68 -17.54 0.28
C SER A 306 -0.62 -18.34 1.58
N LYS A 307 -0.23 -19.61 1.51
CA LYS A 307 -0.03 -20.44 2.69
C LYS A 307 1.14 -19.94 3.54
N ALA A 308 2.26 -19.58 2.92
CA ALA A 308 3.42 -19.05 3.64
C ALA A 308 3.11 -17.70 4.32
N VAL A 309 2.34 -16.82 3.67
CA VAL A 309 1.84 -15.58 4.27
C VAL A 309 1.04 -15.90 5.54
N ARG A 310 0.08 -16.84 5.47
CA ARG A 310 -0.71 -17.26 6.64
C ARG A 310 0.14 -17.84 7.77
N GLU A 311 1.15 -18.62 7.45
CA GLU A 311 2.09 -19.19 8.44
C GLU A 311 2.90 -18.08 9.13
N ALA A 312 3.45 -17.12 8.37
CA ALA A 312 4.19 -15.98 8.91
C ALA A 312 3.30 -15.08 9.77
N ALA A 313 2.09 -14.82 9.30
CA ALA A 313 1.04 -14.10 10.01
C ALA A 313 0.70 -14.73 11.37
N ALA A 314 0.50 -16.05 11.43
CA ALA A 314 0.25 -16.77 12.67
C ALA A 314 1.42 -16.59 13.66
N LYS A 315 2.67 -16.70 13.19
CA LYS A 315 3.86 -16.50 14.02
C LYS A 315 4.03 -15.06 14.51
N ARG A 316 3.65 -14.08 13.69
CA ARG A 316 3.59 -12.68 14.13
C ARG A 316 2.53 -12.48 15.22
N GLY A 317 1.36 -13.13 15.09
CA GLY A 317 0.31 -13.10 16.11
C GLY A 317 0.74 -13.71 17.44
N GLU A 318 1.40 -14.88 17.40
CA GLU A 318 2.01 -15.53 18.58
C GLU A 318 3.03 -14.59 19.25
N LEU A 319 3.91 -13.96 18.47
CA LEU A 319 4.90 -13.01 18.98
C LEU A 319 4.23 -11.77 19.58
N ALA A 320 3.20 -11.23 18.91
CA ALA A 320 2.45 -10.07 19.36
C ALA A 320 1.78 -10.33 20.70
N ALA A 321 1.16 -11.51 20.89
CA ALA A 321 0.54 -11.90 22.15
C ALA A 321 1.52 -11.83 23.34
N CYS A 322 2.77 -12.27 23.16
CA CYS A 322 3.79 -12.16 24.19
C CYS A 322 4.01 -10.72 24.67
N TYR A 323 4.04 -9.75 23.74
CA TYR A 323 4.21 -8.34 24.07
C TYR A 323 2.93 -7.72 24.61
N THR A 324 1.77 -8.01 24.01
CA THR A 324 0.46 -7.51 24.45
C THR A 324 0.21 -7.76 25.94
N GLU A 325 0.56 -8.94 26.44
CA GLU A 325 0.41 -9.28 27.86
C GLU A 325 1.25 -8.42 28.81
N ALA A 326 2.35 -7.83 28.32
CA ALA A 326 3.22 -6.97 29.11
C ALA A 326 2.89 -5.47 28.98
N MET A 327 1.97 -5.08 28.10
CA MET A 327 1.69 -3.67 27.80
C MET A 327 0.77 -3.01 28.83
N ASP A 328 1.12 -1.78 29.22
CA ASP A 328 0.21 -0.84 29.86
C ASP A 328 -0.52 -0.01 28.79
N PHE A 329 -1.68 -0.51 28.36
CA PHE A 329 -2.50 0.18 27.35
C PHE A 329 -3.08 1.52 27.83
N LYS A 330 -3.07 1.83 29.13
CA LYS A 330 -3.47 3.17 29.60
C LYS A 330 -2.42 4.20 29.22
N GLN A 331 -1.13 3.87 29.35
CA GLN A 331 -0.04 4.73 28.92
C GLN A 331 -0.03 4.91 27.40
N VAL A 332 -0.25 3.83 26.63
CA VAL A 332 -0.39 3.91 25.17
C VAL A 332 -1.58 4.79 24.77
N ALA A 333 -2.72 4.69 25.46
CA ALA A 333 -3.88 5.55 25.20
C ALA A 333 -3.63 7.03 25.54
N ALA A 334 -2.86 7.31 26.59
CA ALA A 334 -2.45 8.67 26.94
C ALA A 334 -1.55 9.26 25.85
N LEU A 335 -0.60 8.48 25.33
CA LEU A 335 0.25 8.86 24.20
C LEU A 335 -0.59 9.18 22.95
N GLY A 336 -1.53 8.30 22.59
CA GLY A 336 -2.43 8.56 21.46
C GLY A 336 -3.27 9.82 21.63
N SER A 337 -3.70 10.13 22.87
CA SER A 337 -4.44 11.35 23.17
C SER A 337 -3.57 12.61 23.03
N HIS A 338 -2.28 12.51 23.34
CA HIS A 338 -1.32 13.60 23.16
C HIS A 338 -1.07 13.88 21.67
N ILE A 339 -0.81 12.86 20.86
CA ILE A 339 -0.64 12.99 19.40
C ILE A 339 -1.89 13.62 18.76
N LEU A 340 -3.08 13.16 19.14
CA LEU A 340 -4.34 13.79 18.74
C LEU A 340 -4.38 15.26 19.15
N SER A 341 -4.02 15.63 20.39
CA SER A 341 -4.03 17.03 20.80
C SER A 341 -3.14 17.93 19.93
N GLU A 342 -1.97 17.44 19.51
CA GLU A 342 -1.06 18.20 18.65
C GLU A 342 -1.61 18.39 17.23
N LEU A 343 -2.12 17.31 16.62
CA LEU A 343 -2.77 17.39 15.32
C LEU A 343 -3.93 18.40 15.32
N TRP A 344 -4.61 18.55 16.46
CA TRP A 344 -5.74 19.47 16.62
C TRP A 344 -5.28 20.90 16.74
N GLN A 345 -4.17 21.12 17.43
CA GLN A 345 -3.57 22.43 17.51
C GLN A 345 -3.13 22.89 16.11
N MET A 346 -2.50 22.00 15.32
CA MET A 346 -2.14 22.30 13.94
C MET A 346 -3.36 22.65 13.09
N ALA A 347 -4.46 21.89 13.23
CA ALA A 347 -5.70 22.19 12.53
C ALA A 347 -6.27 23.56 12.89
N ALA A 348 -6.24 23.96 14.17
CA ALA A 348 -6.72 25.25 14.61
C ALA A 348 -5.84 26.41 14.13
N GLU A 349 -4.52 26.20 14.00
CA GLU A 349 -3.57 27.21 13.52
C GLU A 349 -3.72 27.48 12.00
N GLN A 350 -4.23 26.53 11.21
CA GLN A 350 -4.50 26.72 9.78
C GLN A 350 -5.79 27.50 9.47
N GLU A 351 -6.72 27.62 10.42
CA GLU A 351 -7.96 28.41 10.26
C GLU A 351 -7.74 29.94 10.45
N HIS A 352 -6.52 30.35 10.83
CA HIS A 352 -6.11 31.74 11.05
C HIS A 352 -5.12 32.22 10.00
#